data_AF-A0A454XM75-F1
#
_entry.id   AF-A0A454XM75-F1
#
_cell.length_a   1.000
_cell.length_b   1.000
_cell.length_c   1.000
_cell.angle_alpha   90.00
_cell.angle_beta   90.00
_cell.angle_gamma   90.00
#
_symmetry.space_group_name_H-M   'P 1'
#
loop_
_entity.id
_entity.type
_entity.pdbx_description
1 polymer ?
#
loop_
_entity_poly.entity_id
_entity_poly.type
_entity_poly.pdbx_seq_one_letter_code
_entity_poly.pdbx_strand_id
1 'polypeptide(L)'
;MRLFLALLPLLCFATTHADICFDCVVIVEFVENLLLNREDDLEGKLDAKCHEQFPQDWADAVCDSIVKTKLDQIVKGIENDFPPDQICDQIGLCNLVEFLKTLGIVVPADRPAVNLPVA
;
A
#
# COMPACT_ATOMS: atom_id res chain seq x y z
N MET A 1 -26.48 -8.17 -30.76
CA MET A 1 -27.25 -7.64 -29.62
C MET A 1 -26.82 -8.37 -28.35
N ARG A 2 -25.96 -7.73 -27.57
CA ARG A 2 -25.73 -7.86 -26.10
C ARG A 2 -26.45 -9.03 -25.39
N LEU A 3 -25.83 -10.19 -25.28
CA LEU A 3 -26.37 -11.34 -24.50
C LEU A 3 -25.39 -11.96 -23.49
N PHE A 4 -24.13 -11.51 -23.42
CA PHE A 4 -23.16 -11.96 -22.40
C PHE A 4 -22.98 -11.01 -21.21
N LEU A 5 -23.61 -9.82 -21.22
CA LEU A 5 -23.44 -8.80 -20.17
C LEU A 5 -24.50 -8.86 -19.06
N ALA A 6 -25.42 -9.83 -19.07
CA ALA A 6 -26.55 -9.85 -18.13
C ALA A 6 -26.42 -10.89 -17.00
N LEU A 7 -25.42 -11.77 -17.02
CA LEU A 7 -25.18 -12.78 -15.96
C LEU A 7 -23.95 -12.47 -15.08
N LEU A 8 -23.23 -11.38 -15.39
CA LEU A 8 -22.17 -10.83 -14.55
C LEU A 8 -22.58 -9.80 -13.46
N PRO A 9 -23.87 -9.48 -13.15
CA PRO A 9 -24.16 -8.55 -12.05
C PRO A 9 -24.06 -9.21 -10.66
N LEU A 10 -23.86 -10.54 -10.57
CA LEU A 10 -23.57 -11.25 -9.31
C LEU A 10 -22.06 -11.40 -9.03
N LEU A 11 -21.22 -11.10 -10.03
CA LEU A 11 -19.77 -10.94 -9.90
C LEU A 11 -19.40 -9.48 -10.12
N CYS A 12 -20.22 -8.54 -9.61
CA CYS A 12 -19.70 -7.20 -9.34
C CYS A 12 -18.65 -7.41 -8.26
N PHE A 13 -17.40 -7.49 -8.70
CA PHE A 13 -16.20 -7.80 -7.94
C PHE A 13 -16.17 -6.93 -6.69
N ALA A 14 -16.69 -7.45 -5.58
CA ALA A 14 -16.20 -7.09 -4.27
C ALA A 14 -14.77 -7.64 -4.19
N THR A 15 -13.82 -7.00 -4.87
CA THR A 15 -12.43 -7.11 -4.46
C THR A 15 -12.35 -6.35 -3.15
N THR A 16 -12.65 -7.05 -2.07
CA THR A 16 -12.44 -6.55 -0.71
C THR A 16 -10.94 -6.53 -0.49
N HIS A 17 -10.26 -5.51 -1.01
CA HIS A 17 -8.96 -5.12 -0.47
C HIS A 17 -9.23 -4.50 0.90
N ALA A 18 -9.32 -5.39 1.89
CA ALA A 18 -9.53 -5.04 3.29
C ALA A 18 -8.27 -5.40 4.10
N ASP A 19 -7.11 -5.43 3.46
CA ASP A 19 -5.83 -5.59 4.12
C ASP A 19 -5.04 -4.30 3.96
N ILE A 20 -5.18 -3.43 4.96
CA ILE A 20 -4.49 -2.14 5.07
C ILE A 20 -2.97 -2.31 4.95
N CYS A 21 -2.43 -3.46 5.38
CA CYS A 21 -1.01 -3.75 5.24
C CYS A 21 -0.62 -3.95 3.79
N PHE A 22 -1.38 -4.78 3.08
CA PHE A 22 -1.16 -5.03 1.66
C PHE A 22 -1.29 -3.73 0.85
N ASP A 23 -2.32 -2.94 1.12
CA ASP A 23 -2.56 -1.65 0.46
C ASP A 23 -1.41 -0.67 0.72
N CYS A 24 -0.86 -0.65 1.93
CA CYS A 24 0.33 0.13 2.24
C CYS A 24 1.54 -0.33 1.41
N VAL A 25 1.79 -1.64 1.32
CA VAL A 25 2.93 -2.17 0.55
C VAL A 25 2.85 -1.74 -0.91
N VAL A 26 1.65 -1.83 -1.52
CA VAL A 26 1.41 -1.36 -2.88
C VAL A 26 1.70 0.15 -3.01
N ILE A 27 1.32 0.95 -2.02
CA ILE A 27 1.60 2.38 -2.01
C ILE A 27 3.11 2.65 -1.91
N VAL A 28 3.85 1.95 -1.05
CA VAL A 28 5.30 2.15 -0.90
C VAL A 28 6.04 1.78 -2.18
N GLU A 29 5.69 0.64 -2.80
CA GLU A 29 6.24 0.25 -4.11
C GLU A 29 5.93 1.31 -5.18
N PHE A 30 4.75 1.91 -5.15
CA PHE A 30 4.39 2.99 -6.07
C PHE A 30 5.25 4.25 -5.83
N VAL A 31 5.46 4.65 -4.58
CA VAL A 31 6.35 5.78 -4.23
C VAL A 31 7.77 5.52 -4.70
N GLU A 32 8.31 4.32 -4.47
CA GLU A 32 9.64 3.92 -4.95
C GLU A 32 9.76 4.10 -6.47
N ASN A 33 8.76 3.63 -7.22
CA ASN A 33 8.72 3.80 -8.67
C ASN A 33 8.68 5.28 -9.09
N LEU A 34 7.92 6.13 -8.40
CA LEU A 34 7.89 7.57 -8.70
C LEU A 34 9.25 8.24 -8.47
N LEU A 35 9.96 7.85 -7.40
CA LEU A 35 11.30 8.35 -7.09
C LEU A 35 12.33 7.91 -8.15
N LEU A 36 12.29 6.63 -8.56
CA LEU A 36 13.16 6.07 -9.60
C LEU A 36 12.97 6.79 -10.95
N ASN A 37 11.73 7.12 -11.29
CA ASN A 37 11.38 7.81 -12.53
C ASN A 37 11.55 9.34 -12.46
N ARG A 38 11.91 9.90 -11.30
CA ARG A 38 12.05 11.35 -11.05
C ARG A 38 10.79 12.14 -11.42
N GLU A 39 9.65 11.61 -11.03
CA GLU A 39 8.35 12.23 -11.27
C GLU A 39 8.19 13.52 -10.44
N ASP A 40 7.68 14.58 -11.06
CA ASP A 40 7.63 15.94 -10.53
C ASP A 40 6.45 16.22 -9.60
N ASP A 41 5.43 15.35 -9.59
CA ASP A 41 4.26 15.42 -8.72
C ASP A 41 4.11 14.16 -7.87
N LEU A 42 5.01 13.98 -6.90
CA LEU A 42 5.00 12.83 -6.00
C LEU A 42 3.72 12.78 -5.16
N GLU A 43 3.35 13.90 -4.54
CA GLU A 43 2.20 14.00 -3.64
C GLU A 43 0.88 13.77 -4.37
N GLY A 44 0.65 14.40 -5.52
CA GLY A 44 -0.60 14.26 -6.26
C GLY A 44 -0.78 12.87 -6.85
N LYS A 45 0.30 12.25 -7.37
CA LYS A 45 0.26 10.88 -7.88
C LYS A 45 0.03 9.87 -6.75
N LEU A 46 0.69 10.06 -5.62
CA LEU A 46 0.48 9.23 -4.43
C LEU A 46 -0.96 9.34 -3.92
N ASP A 47 -1.49 10.56 -3.83
CA ASP A 47 -2.85 10.81 -3.37
C ASP A 47 -3.87 10.08 -4.27
N ALA A 48 -3.73 10.21 -5.59
CA ALA A 48 -4.57 9.52 -6.56
C ALA A 48 -4.48 7.99 -6.40
N LYS A 49 -3.26 7.44 -6.34
CA LYS A 49 -3.04 6.01 -6.17
C LYS A 49 -3.63 5.49 -4.85
N CYS A 50 -3.52 6.28 -3.78
CA CYS A 50 -4.04 5.92 -2.48
C CYS A 50 -5.58 5.83 -2.50
N HIS A 51 -6.26 6.78 -3.13
CA HIS A 51 -7.73 6.76 -3.27
C HIS A 51 -8.23 5.62 -4.17
N GLU A 52 -7.42 5.16 -5.14
CA GLU A 52 -7.71 3.95 -5.91
C GLU A 52 -7.56 2.67 -5.08
N GLN A 53 -6.66 2.68 -4.10
CA GLN A 53 -6.31 1.51 -3.31
C GLN A 53 -7.28 1.27 -2.14
N PHE A 54 -7.78 2.34 -1.52
CA PHE A 54 -8.67 2.26 -0.36
C PHE A 54 -10.15 2.49 -0.71
N PRO A 55 -11.09 1.81 -0.02
CA PRO A 55 -12.52 2.08 -0.16
C PRO A 55 -12.89 3.53 0.17
N GLN A 56 -13.78 4.11 -0.65
CA GLN A 56 -14.13 5.52 -0.60
C GLN A 56 -14.67 6.01 0.76
N ASP A 57 -15.28 5.13 1.55
CA ASP A 57 -15.84 5.49 2.86
C ASP A 57 -14.78 5.98 3.88
N TRP A 58 -13.50 5.65 3.67
CA TRP A 58 -12.39 6.03 4.57
C TRP A 58 -11.08 6.36 3.87
N ALA A 59 -11.04 6.31 2.53
CA ALA A 59 -9.90 6.66 1.71
C ALA A 59 -9.35 8.05 2.05
N ASP A 60 -10.21 9.08 2.09
CA ASP A 60 -9.80 10.46 2.38
C ASP A 60 -8.98 10.56 3.69
N ALA A 61 -9.46 9.94 4.76
CA ALA A 61 -8.82 10.02 6.08
C ALA A 61 -7.46 9.30 6.11
N VAL A 62 -7.37 8.14 5.44
CA VAL A 62 -6.14 7.34 5.41
C VAL A 62 -5.12 7.93 4.44
N CYS A 63 -5.55 8.36 3.26
CA CYS A 63 -4.70 8.98 2.26
C CYS A 63 -4.16 10.32 2.70
N ASP A 64 -4.99 11.15 3.34
CA ASP A 64 -4.52 12.38 3.98
C ASP A 64 -3.45 12.08 5.03
N SER A 65 -3.64 11.04 5.85
CA SER A 65 -2.64 10.64 6.84
C SER A 65 -1.34 10.18 6.16
N ILE A 66 -1.43 9.38 5.10
CA ILE A 66 -0.26 8.87 4.37
C ILE A 66 0.51 10.03 3.74
N VAL A 67 -0.15 10.86 2.94
CA VAL A 67 0.47 11.98 2.21
C VAL A 67 1.02 13.02 3.17
N LYS A 68 0.23 13.47 4.16
CA LYS A 68 0.61 14.61 5.02
C LYS A 68 1.54 14.25 6.15
N THR A 69 1.55 13.01 6.62
CA THR A 69 2.26 12.63 7.86
C THR A 69 3.25 11.48 7.71
N LYS A 70 3.08 10.63 6.70
CA LYS A 70 3.91 9.42 6.52
C LYS A 70 4.80 9.46 5.29
N LEU A 71 4.52 10.30 4.29
CA LEU A 71 5.28 10.37 3.05
C LEU A 71 6.78 10.57 3.29
N ASP A 72 7.16 11.52 4.14
CA ASP A 72 8.57 11.73 4.51
C ASP A 72 9.23 10.49 5.11
N GLN A 73 8.47 9.70 5.88
CA GLN A 73 8.96 8.45 6.50
C GLN A 73 9.10 7.34 5.45
N ILE A 74 8.16 7.28 4.50
CA ILE A 74 8.20 6.33 3.37
C ILE A 74 9.41 6.62 2.48
N VAL A 75 9.59 7.88 2.06
CA VAL A 75 10.73 8.30 1.24
C VAL A 75 12.05 7.98 1.92
N LYS A 76 12.19 8.34 3.21
CA LYS A 76 13.40 7.98 3.98
C LYS A 76 13.60 6.48 4.11
N GLY A 77 12.53 5.71 4.25
CA GLY A 77 12.61 4.25 4.29
C GLY A 77 13.20 3.69 3.00
N ILE A 78 12.69 4.17 1.86
CA ILE A 78 13.16 3.81 0.52
C ILE A 78 14.63 4.23 0.32
N GLU A 79 15.00 5.46 0.71
CA GLU A 79 16.38 5.96 0.63
C GLU A 79 17.38 5.16 1.49
N ASN A 80 16.89 4.47 2.53
CA ASN A 80 17.70 3.58 3.38
C ASN A 80 17.59 2.10 2.97
N ASP A 81 17.04 1.80 1.78
CA ASP A 81 16.86 0.46 1.24
C ASP A 81 16.01 -0.48 2.13
N PHE A 82 15.06 0.08 2.90
CA PHE A 82 14.13 -0.75 3.67
C PHE A 82 13.05 -1.35 2.76
N PRO A 83 12.69 -2.64 2.96
CA PRO A 83 11.63 -3.27 2.19
C PRO A 83 10.26 -2.67 2.52
N PRO A 84 9.30 -2.68 1.57
CA PRO A 84 7.98 -2.07 1.72
C PRO A 84 7.20 -2.48 2.97
N ASP A 85 7.26 -3.76 3.35
CA ASP A 85 6.59 -4.28 4.54
C ASP A 85 7.18 -3.71 5.84
N GLN A 86 8.51 -3.60 5.93
CA GLN A 86 9.16 -2.95 7.08
C GLN A 86 8.81 -1.46 7.19
N ILE A 87 8.73 -0.75 6.06
CA ILE A 87 8.30 0.65 6.04
C ILE A 87 6.85 0.76 6.52
N CYS A 88 5.97 -0.10 6.02
CA CYS A 88 4.56 -0.15 6.40
C CYS A 88 4.32 -0.52 7.87
N ASP A 89 5.19 -1.36 8.44
CA ASP A 89 5.23 -1.64 9.88
C ASP A 89 5.65 -0.40 10.69
N GLN A 90 6.72 0.28 10.28
CA GLN A 90 7.23 1.47 10.97
C GLN A 90 6.22 2.62 11.01
N ILE A 91 5.43 2.80 9.94
CA ILE A 91 4.40 3.83 9.89
C ILE A 91 3.06 3.40 10.51
N GLY A 92 2.94 2.11 10.85
CA GLY A 92 1.85 1.53 11.62
C GLY A 92 0.65 1.00 10.82
N LEU A 93 0.79 0.84 9.51
CA LEU A 93 -0.27 0.33 8.62
C LEU A 93 -0.28 -1.20 8.50
N CYS A 94 0.84 -1.88 8.81
CA CYS A 94 0.96 -3.34 8.81
C CYS A 94 0.83 -4.01 10.20
N ASN A 95 0.23 -3.30 11.17
CA ASN A 95 0.22 -3.69 12.59
C ASN A 95 -0.67 -4.89 12.97
N LEU A 96 -0.73 -5.93 12.13
CA LEU A 96 -0.94 -7.31 12.59
C LEU A 96 0.20 -7.73 13.54
N VAL A 97 1.42 -7.27 13.28
CA VAL A 97 2.58 -7.51 14.15
C VAL A 97 2.34 -6.91 15.55
N GLU A 98 1.69 -5.77 15.67
CA GLU A 98 1.35 -5.17 16.97
C GLU A 98 0.31 -6.00 17.75
N PHE A 99 -0.70 -6.53 17.03
CA PHE A 99 -1.68 -7.47 17.58
C PHE A 99 -1.00 -8.80 18.00
N LEU A 100 -0.09 -9.33 17.19
CA LEU A 100 0.67 -10.54 17.48
C LEU A 100 1.69 -10.33 18.61
N LYS A 101 2.33 -9.17 18.71
CA LYS A 101 3.17 -8.76 19.84
C LYS A 101 2.39 -8.69 21.15
N THR A 102 1.16 -8.18 21.13
CA THR A 102 0.28 -8.20 22.32
C THR A 102 -0.11 -9.62 22.72
N LEU A 103 -0.14 -10.55 21.76
CA LEU A 103 -0.39 -11.97 21.99
C LEU A 103 0.89 -12.80 22.26
N GLY A 104 2.07 -12.18 22.28
CA GLY A 104 3.35 -12.87 22.53
C GLY A 104 3.84 -13.77 21.39
N ILE A 105 3.35 -13.54 20.16
CA ILE A 105 3.70 -14.31 18.97
C ILE A 105 4.85 -13.59 18.24
N VAL A 106 5.98 -14.28 18.06
CA VAL A 106 7.13 -13.77 17.30
C VAL A 106 6.93 -14.05 15.82
N VAL A 107 6.75 -13.00 15.02
CA VAL A 107 6.74 -13.10 13.55
C VAL A 107 8.18 -12.94 13.04
N PRO A 108 8.74 -13.93 12.32
CA PRO A 108 10.04 -13.78 11.68
C PRO A 108 9.93 -12.74 10.55
N ALA A 109 10.85 -11.77 10.54
CA ALA A 109 10.95 -10.68 9.55
C ALA A 109 11.49 -11.15 8.19
N ASP A 110 11.13 -12.37 7.76
CA ASP A 110 11.70 -12.99 6.58
C ASP A 110 10.68 -12.95 5.43
N ARG A 111 10.58 -11.80 4.76
CA ARG A 111 10.20 -11.83 3.35
C ARG A 111 11.47 -12.06 2.53
N PRO A 112 11.55 -13.10 1.68
CA PRO A 112 12.63 -13.19 0.72
C PRO A 112 12.52 -11.98 -0.23
N ALA A 113 13.62 -11.26 -0.40
CA ALA A 113 13.72 -10.18 -1.39
C ALA A 113 13.19 -10.69 -2.73
N VAL A 114 12.01 -10.21 -3.14
CA VAL A 114 11.52 -10.42 -4.48
C VAL A 114 12.39 -9.54 -5.36
N ASN A 115 13.33 -10.14 -6.08
CA ASN A 115 14.02 -9.46 -7.17
C ASN A 115 12.95 -9.07 -8.21
N LEU A 116 12.42 -7.85 -8.12
CA LEU A 116 11.69 -7.26 -9.22
C LEU A 116 12.72 -7.00 -10.34
N PRO A 117 12.52 -7.53 -11.55
CA PRO A 117 13.34 -7.12 -12.67
C PRO A 117 13.10 -5.64 -12.93
N VAL A 118 14.10 -4.81 -12.64
CA VAL A 118 14.20 -3.46 -13.19
C VAL A 118 14.31 -3.64 -14.70
N ALA A 119 13.21 -3.34 -15.40
CA ALA A 119 13.13 -3.34 -16.87
C ALA A 119 13.27 -1.91 -17.39
#